data_AF-A0A842N2A8-F1
#
_entry.id   AF-A0A842N2A8-F1
#
_cell.length_a   1.000
_cell.length_b   1.000
_cell.length_c   1.000
_cell.angle_alpha   90.00
_cell.angle_beta   90.00
_cell.angle_gamma   90.00
#
_symmetry.space_group_name_H-M   'P 1'
#
loop_
_entity.id
_entity.type
_entity.pdbx_description
1 polymer ?
#
loop_
_entity_poly.entity_id
_entity_poly.type
_entity_poly.pdbx_seq_one_letter_code
_entity_poly.pdbx_strand_id
1 'polypeptide(L)'
;MFEIKYSDLAGRIGVLHTNHGKIETPSFVPVIHPVKQSIPAKKIKEIGFDVVITNAYITMKRLEQKARANGIHKIIKYDGPIMTDSGGYQVLEYGEVDIKPSAMAKFEMDIMTDFAIPLDKPTGFGLSKKIAKEYVDHTLRVCKTTIKNKKNNGQIWIGPIQGSEHPELVKKSTNELIKMGYQMLALGSPVEFMESYEYKLLAEMIIAAKKNIPTSIPLHLFGAGHPLTIP
;
A
#
# COMPACT_ATOMS: atom_id res chain seq x y z
N MET A 1 -12.86 1.78 9.20
CA MET A 1 -14.02 0.85 9.15
C MET A 1 -14.36 0.58 7.69
N PHE A 2 -14.63 -0.66 7.29
CA PHE A 2 -15.00 -1.03 5.92
C PHE A 2 -16.33 -1.77 5.91
N GLU A 3 -17.25 -1.34 5.05
CA GLU A 3 -18.60 -1.89 4.94
C GLU A 3 -18.86 -2.33 3.50
N ILE A 4 -19.40 -3.53 3.30
CA ILE A 4 -19.80 -4.02 1.98
C ILE A 4 -21.24 -3.58 1.72
N LYS A 5 -21.48 -2.93 0.57
CA LYS A 5 -22.82 -2.57 0.09
C LYS A 5 -23.40 -3.62 -0.85
N TYR A 6 -22.58 -4.05 -1.82
CA TYR A 6 -22.98 -4.99 -2.86
C TYR A 6 -21.83 -5.94 -3.17
N SER A 7 -22.15 -7.12 -3.69
CA SER A 7 -21.15 -8.10 -4.12
C SER A 7 -21.62 -8.83 -5.36
N ASP A 8 -20.68 -9.15 -6.24
CA ASP A 8 -20.85 -10.09 -7.33
C ASP A 8 -19.59 -10.94 -7.45
N LEU A 9 -19.76 -12.28 -7.42
CA LEU A 9 -18.68 -13.25 -7.30
C LEU A 9 -17.68 -12.86 -6.18
N ALA A 10 -16.41 -12.61 -6.54
CA ALA A 10 -15.35 -12.19 -5.61
C ALA A 10 -15.18 -10.66 -5.54
N GLY A 11 -15.92 -9.91 -6.36
CA GLY A 11 -15.97 -8.46 -6.39
C GLY A 11 -16.95 -7.89 -5.37
N ARG A 12 -16.74 -6.63 -4.99
CA ARG A 12 -17.59 -5.95 -4.01
C ARG A 12 -17.53 -4.44 -4.17
N ILE A 13 -18.69 -3.81 -3.98
CA ILE A 13 -18.81 -2.38 -3.73
C ILE A 13 -18.88 -2.18 -2.23
N GLY A 14 -18.08 -1.24 -1.71
CA GLY A 14 -18.01 -1.01 -0.27
C GLY A 14 -17.58 0.41 0.06
N VAL A 15 -17.65 0.78 1.34
CA VAL A 15 -17.26 2.10 1.83
C VAL A 15 -16.18 1.94 2.89
N LEU A 16 -15.04 2.60 2.67
CA LEU A 16 -13.92 2.68 3.58
C LEU A 16 -13.91 4.04 4.26
N HIS A 17 -13.89 4.05 5.59
CA HIS A 17 -13.88 5.27 6.40
C HIS A 17 -12.47 5.59 6.88
N THR A 18 -12.04 6.84 6.72
CA THR A 18 -10.74 7.38 7.14
C THR A 18 -10.91 8.65 7.98
N ASN A 19 -9.80 9.24 8.44
CA ASN A 19 -9.82 10.52 9.15
C ASN A 19 -10.28 11.69 8.27
N HIS A 20 -10.04 11.61 6.95
CA HIS A 20 -10.29 12.69 5.99
C HIS A 20 -11.44 12.40 5.01
N GLY A 21 -12.24 11.36 5.25
CA GLY A 21 -13.45 11.13 4.46
C GLY A 21 -13.83 9.66 4.32
N LYS A 22 -14.77 9.43 3.41
CA LYS A 22 -15.20 8.10 2.98
C LYS A 22 -14.70 7.85 1.56
N ILE A 23 -14.37 6.61 1.25
CA ILE A 23 -13.95 6.17 -0.08
C ILE A 23 -14.89 5.04 -0.49
N GLU A 24 -15.56 5.17 -1.64
CA GLU A 24 -16.26 4.04 -2.24
C GLU A 24 -15.26 3.15 -3.00
N THR A 25 -15.31 1.85 -2.75
CA THR A 25 -14.48 0.84 -3.45
C THR A 25 -15.35 0.08 -4.45
N PRO A 26 -14.82 -0.38 -5.60
CA PRO A 26 -13.43 -0.24 -6.05
C PRO A 26 -13.04 1.20 -6.35
N SER A 27 -11.84 1.61 -5.93
CA SER A 27 -11.33 2.97 -6.17
C SER A 27 -10.01 2.89 -6.92
N PHE A 28 -9.88 3.72 -7.95
CA PHE A 28 -8.59 4.01 -8.56
C PHE A 28 -7.88 5.09 -7.73
N VAL A 29 -6.57 4.96 -7.53
CA VAL A 29 -5.80 5.83 -6.61
C VAL A 29 -4.68 6.53 -7.39
N PRO A 30 -4.88 7.78 -7.85
CA PRO A 30 -3.85 8.51 -8.58
C PRO A 30 -2.60 8.75 -7.74
N VAL A 31 -1.44 8.60 -8.37
CA VAL A 31 -0.15 8.93 -7.76
C VAL A 31 0.10 10.44 -7.88
N ILE A 32 0.38 11.10 -6.77
CA ILE A 32 0.81 12.49 -6.69
C ILE A 32 2.27 12.54 -6.24
N HIS A 33 3.14 13.06 -7.10
CA HIS A 33 4.53 13.24 -6.76
C HIS A 33 4.68 14.45 -5.81
N PRO A 34 5.29 14.31 -4.61
CA PRO A 34 5.26 15.35 -3.58
C PRO A 34 6.04 16.63 -3.93
N VAL A 35 6.99 16.54 -4.88
CA VAL A 35 7.81 17.67 -5.36
C VAL A 35 7.41 18.16 -6.76
N LYS A 36 7.36 17.27 -7.76
CA LYS A 36 7.13 17.61 -9.18
C LYS A 36 5.78 17.07 -9.66
N GLN A 37 4.71 17.79 -9.33
CA GLN A 37 3.36 17.41 -9.74
C GLN A 37 2.89 18.24 -10.94
N SER A 38 2.61 17.56 -12.07
CA SER A 38 2.12 18.21 -13.30
C SER A 38 0.64 18.59 -13.22
N ILE A 39 -0.19 17.72 -12.64
CA ILE A 39 -1.63 17.95 -12.49
C ILE A 39 -1.92 18.37 -11.04
N PRO A 40 -2.41 19.59 -10.77
CA PRO A 40 -2.70 20.04 -9.41
C PRO A 40 -3.64 19.09 -8.65
N ALA A 41 -3.35 18.82 -7.39
CA ALA A 41 -4.16 17.93 -6.54
C ALA A 41 -5.64 18.36 -6.46
N LYS A 42 -5.92 19.66 -6.48
CA LYS A 42 -7.28 20.20 -6.58
C LYS A 42 -8.00 19.71 -7.84
N LYS A 43 -7.32 19.67 -8.99
CA LYS A 43 -7.90 19.20 -10.25
C LYS A 43 -8.19 17.70 -10.21
N ILE A 44 -7.32 16.92 -9.56
CA ILE A 44 -7.53 15.48 -9.31
C ILE A 44 -8.80 15.27 -8.48
N LYS A 45 -9.01 16.08 -7.43
CA LYS A 45 -10.25 16.04 -6.65
C LYS A 45 -11.49 16.44 -7.47
N GLU A 46 -11.40 17.50 -8.29
CA GLU A 46 -12.49 17.94 -9.17
C GLU A 46 -12.91 16.87 -10.19
N ILE A 47 -12.01 15.96 -10.58
CA ILE A 47 -12.33 14.83 -11.47
C ILE A 47 -13.16 13.76 -10.74
N GLY A 48 -13.14 13.73 -9.41
CA GLY A 48 -13.89 12.77 -8.60
C GLY A 48 -13.04 11.67 -7.96
N PHE A 49 -11.72 11.84 -7.91
CA PHE A 49 -10.89 10.93 -7.11
C PHE A 49 -11.01 11.31 -5.64
N ASP A 50 -11.52 10.38 -4.82
CA ASP A 50 -11.67 10.59 -3.37
C ASP A 50 -10.36 10.35 -2.62
N VAL A 51 -9.48 9.49 -3.13
CA VAL A 51 -8.21 9.12 -2.50
C VAL A 51 -7.05 9.23 -3.47
N VAL A 52 -5.88 9.60 -2.95
CA VAL A 52 -4.63 9.69 -3.71
C VAL A 52 -3.50 8.98 -2.96
N ILE A 53 -2.44 8.62 -3.68
CA ILE A 53 -1.22 8.07 -3.09
C ILE A 53 -0.03 8.98 -3.38
N THR A 54 0.87 9.13 -2.43
CA THR A 54 2.16 9.82 -2.60
C THR A 54 3.28 8.97 -2.02
N ASN A 55 4.53 9.43 -2.09
CA ASN A 55 5.68 8.64 -1.65
C ASN A 55 6.33 9.28 -0.42
N ALA A 56 6.28 8.59 0.72
CA ALA A 56 6.84 9.06 1.97
C ALA A 56 8.37 9.11 1.95
N TYR A 57 9.03 8.18 1.26
CA TYR A 57 10.49 8.19 1.10
C TYR A 57 11.00 9.47 0.43
N ILE A 58 10.41 9.84 -0.72
CA ILE A 58 10.73 11.07 -1.44
C ILE A 58 10.40 12.29 -0.57
N THR A 59 9.25 12.27 0.10
CA THR A 59 8.85 13.35 1.00
C THR A 59 9.83 13.53 2.15
N MET A 60 10.32 12.44 2.75
CA MET A 60 11.33 12.48 3.80
C MET A 60 12.64 13.05 3.25
N LYS A 61 13.17 12.51 2.14
CA LYS A 61 14.45 12.96 1.59
C LYS A 61 14.45 14.40 1.11
N ARG A 62 13.30 14.96 0.68
CA ARG A 62 13.23 16.29 0.06
C ARG A 62 12.55 17.34 0.93
N LEU A 63 11.64 16.96 1.82
CA LEU A 63 10.70 17.87 2.49
C LEU A 63 10.47 17.51 3.97
N GLU A 64 11.32 16.70 4.61
CA GLU A 64 11.08 16.16 5.96
C GLU A 64 10.63 17.21 6.98
N GLN A 65 11.38 18.31 7.14
CA GLN A 65 11.05 19.35 8.13
C GLN A 65 9.67 19.96 7.88
N LYS A 66 9.37 20.29 6.62
CA LYS A 66 8.09 20.89 6.24
C LYS A 66 6.94 19.89 6.40
N ALA A 67 7.16 18.62 6.08
CA ALA A 67 6.17 17.56 6.18
C ALA A 67 5.85 17.22 7.63
N ARG A 68 6.85 17.14 8.51
CA ARG A 68 6.66 16.95 9.96
C ARG A 68 5.93 18.14 10.60
N ALA A 69 6.19 19.36 10.14
CA ALA A 69 5.54 20.55 10.68
C ALA A 69 4.08 20.73 10.22
N ASN A 70 3.75 20.36 8.97
CA ASN A 70 2.47 20.71 8.37
C ASN A 70 1.57 19.50 8.01
N GLY A 71 2.10 18.28 8.11
CA GLY A 71 1.42 17.06 7.66
C GLY A 71 1.39 16.89 6.14
N ILE A 72 1.12 15.67 5.68
CA ILE A 72 1.20 15.30 4.26
C ILE A 72 0.15 16.00 3.40
N HIS A 73 -1.04 16.26 3.94
CA HIS A 73 -2.14 16.97 3.26
C HIS A 73 -1.71 18.36 2.79
N LYS A 74 -0.95 19.10 3.59
CA LYS A 74 -0.43 20.43 3.21
C LYS A 74 0.73 20.35 2.23
N ILE A 75 1.52 19.27 2.28
CA ILE A 75 2.61 19.04 1.32
C ILE A 75 2.06 18.85 -0.09
N ILE A 76 1.09 17.93 -0.26
CA ILE A 76 0.55 17.63 -1.59
C ILE A 76 -0.68 18.47 -1.95
N LYS A 77 -1.15 19.33 -1.02
CA LYS A 77 -2.31 20.22 -1.17
C LYS A 77 -3.60 19.46 -1.53
N TYR A 78 -3.83 18.34 -0.83
CA TYR A 78 -5.00 17.49 -0.99
C TYR A 78 -5.69 17.32 0.36
N ASP A 79 -6.99 17.56 0.40
CA ASP A 79 -7.82 17.64 1.60
C ASP A 79 -8.70 16.40 1.82
N GLY A 80 -8.65 15.41 0.91
CA GLY A 80 -9.24 14.09 1.11
C GLY A 80 -8.23 13.06 1.65
N PRO A 81 -8.63 11.78 1.72
CA PRO A 81 -7.77 10.67 2.11
C PRO A 81 -6.46 10.56 1.32
N ILE A 82 -5.34 10.37 2.03
CA ILE A 82 -4.01 10.20 1.44
C ILE A 82 -3.40 8.87 1.88
N MET A 83 -2.92 8.10 0.90
CA MET A 83 -2.04 6.97 1.10
C MET A 83 -0.58 7.37 0.87
N THR A 84 0.33 6.75 1.60
CA THR A 84 1.77 6.91 1.41
C THR A 84 2.45 5.57 1.19
N ASP A 85 3.15 5.45 0.07
CA ASP A 85 4.13 4.37 -0.11
C ASP A 85 5.40 4.70 0.67
N SER A 86 5.87 3.74 1.47
CA SER A 86 7.08 3.82 2.29
C SER A 86 8.36 3.81 1.46
N GLY A 87 8.26 3.51 0.17
CA GLY A 87 9.35 3.46 -0.78
C GLY A 87 9.96 2.07 -0.95
N GLY A 88 9.17 1.03 -0.71
CA GLY A 88 9.56 -0.35 -1.05
C GLY A 88 9.92 -0.47 -2.54
N TYR A 89 9.24 0.27 -3.42
CA TYR A 89 9.57 0.29 -4.84
C TYR A 89 11.00 0.81 -5.12
N GLN A 90 11.50 1.79 -4.36
CA GLN A 90 12.89 2.24 -4.50
C GLN A 90 13.90 1.16 -4.08
N VAL A 91 13.51 0.24 -3.19
CA VAL A 91 14.33 -0.94 -2.85
C VAL A 91 14.39 -1.90 -4.04
N LEU A 92 13.31 -2.06 -4.80
CA LEU A 92 13.31 -2.87 -6.02
C LEU A 92 14.21 -2.26 -7.10
N GLU A 93 14.09 -0.95 -7.35
CA GLU A 93 14.87 -0.29 -8.42
C GLU A 93 16.35 -0.11 -8.07
N TYR A 94 16.66 0.27 -6.82
CA TYR A 94 18.02 0.69 -6.42
C TYR A 94 18.71 -0.28 -5.45
N GLY A 95 18.06 -1.39 -5.07
CA GLY A 95 18.60 -2.44 -4.20
C GLY A 95 18.54 -2.13 -2.70
N GLU A 96 18.76 -0.88 -2.28
CA GLU A 96 18.65 -0.47 -0.88
C GLU A 96 18.11 0.95 -0.70
N VAL A 97 17.35 1.15 0.37
CA VAL A 97 17.00 2.47 0.89
C VAL A 97 17.76 2.73 2.18
N ASP A 98 18.47 3.85 2.25
CA ASP A 98 19.23 4.27 3.44
C ASP A 98 18.29 4.86 4.52
N ILE A 99 17.32 4.06 4.98
CA ILE A 99 16.37 4.38 6.05
C ILE A 99 16.00 3.11 6.81
N LYS A 100 16.07 3.16 8.15
CA LYS A 100 15.58 2.08 9.00
C LYS A 100 14.04 2.00 8.96
N PRO A 101 13.41 0.81 8.90
CA PRO A 101 11.96 0.69 8.89
C PRO A 101 11.24 1.40 10.04
N SER A 102 11.83 1.42 11.23
CA SER A 102 11.28 2.15 12.39
C SER A 102 11.31 3.67 12.22
N ALA A 103 12.33 4.20 11.54
CA ALA A 103 12.42 5.63 11.23
C ALA A 103 11.37 6.03 10.19
N MET A 104 11.15 5.21 9.16
CA MET A 104 10.08 5.44 8.19
C MET A 104 8.71 5.36 8.87
N ALA A 105 8.45 4.34 9.68
CA ALA A 105 7.18 4.23 10.40
C ALA A 105 6.92 5.43 11.32
N LYS A 106 7.97 5.97 11.96
CA LYS A 106 7.86 7.21 12.75
C LYS A 106 7.54 8.42 11.86
N PHE A 107 8.18 8.54 10.70
CA PHE A 107 7.91 9.61 9.76
C PHE A 107 6.45 9.58 9.27
N GLU A 108 5.93 8.41 8.87
CA GLU A 108 4.53 8.20 8.47
C GLU A 108 3.53 8.66 9.55
N MET A 109 3.83 8.38 10.82
CA MET A 109 3.02 8.84 11.95
C MET A 109 3.09 10.34 12.15
N ASP A 110 4.27 10.93 11.97
CA ASP A 110 4.49 12.35 12.22
C ASP A 110 3.92 13.23 11.09
N ILE A 111 3.80 12.71 9.86
CA ILE A 111 3.14 13.41 8.74
C ILE A 111 1.63 13.19 8.67
N MET A 112 1.07 12.32 9.52
CA MET A 112 -0.36 12.02 9.63
C MET A 112 -1.03 11.61 8.30
N THR A 113 -0.39 10.74 7.51
CA THR A 113 -1.04 10.07 6.36
C THR A 113 -2.30 9.31 6.77
N ASP A 114 -3.33 9.18 5.95
CA ASP A 114 -4.50 8.34 6.31
C ASP A 114 -4.17 6.86 6.22
N PHE A 115 -3.41 6.48 5.20
CA PHE A 115 -2.97 5.12 4.98
C PHE A 115 -1.46 5.04 4.93
N ALA A 116 -0.88 4.32 5.89
CA ALA A 116 0.56 4.11 5.97
C ALA A 116 0.91 2.66 5.63
N ILE A 117 1.99 2.46 4.90
CA ILE A 117 2.53 1.14 4.59
C ILE A 117 3.86 0.98 5.36
N PRO A 118 4.08 -0.12 6.10
CA PRO A 118 5.40 -0.41 6.66
C PRO A 118 6.46 -0.46 5.55
N LEU A 119 7.71 -0.12 5.86
CA LEU A 119 8.81 -0.28 4.91
C LEU A 119 9.12 -1.76 4.69
N ASP A 120 8.47 -2.37 3.71
CA ASP A 120 8.60 -3.77 3.36
C ASP A 120 9.75 -4.01 2.39
N LYS A 121 10.01 -5.29 2.13
CA LYS A 121 10.99 -5.70 1.13
C LYS A 121 10.23 -6.40 -0.01
N PRO A 122 9.99 -5.72 -1.14
CA PRO A 122 9.23 -6.32 -2.20
C PRO A 122 9.96 -7.51 -2.81
N THR A 123 9.20 -8.58 -3.07
CA THR A 123 9.77 -9.85 -3.53
C THR A 123 10.22 -9.77 -4.98
N GLY A 124 9.52 -9.00 -5.80
CA GLY A 124 9.76 -8.90 -7.25
C GLY A 124 9.40 -10.17 -8.01
N PHE A 125 9.82 -10.27 -9.27
CA PHE A 125 9.54 -11.38 -10.18
C PHE A 125 10.78 -12.28 -10.41
N GLY A 126 10.59 -13.61 -10.47
CA GLY A 126 11.64 -14.58 -10.80
C GLY A 126 12.60 -14.94 -9.65
N LEU A 127 12.32 -14.50 -8.41
CA LEU A 127 13.16 -14.88 -7.26
C LEU A 127 12.93 -16.33 -6.85
N SER A 128 14.02 -17.04 -6.53
CA SER A 128 13.90 -18.37 -5.93
C SER A 128 13.07 -18.34 -4.65
N LYS A 129 12.31 -19.40 -4.40
CA LYS A 129 11.48 -19.57 -3.20
C LYS A 129 12.26 -19.34 -1.89
N LYS A 130 13.54 -19.70 -1.85
CA LYS A 130 14.42 -19.47 -0.69
C LYS A 130 14.57 -17.97 -0.40
N ILE A 131 14.93 -17.19 -1.41
CA ILE A 131 15.12 -15.74 -1.28
C ILE A 131 13.78 -15.05 -1.03
N ALA A 132 12.73 -15.42 -1.77
CA ALA A 132 11.38 -14.90 -1.56
C ALA A 132 10.90 -15.11 -0.11
N LYS A 133 11.18 -16.27 0.48
CA LYS A 133 10.88 -16.56 1.89
C LYS A 133 11.63 -15.61 2.84
N GLU A 134 12.90 -15.31 2.58
CA GLU A 134 13.67 -14.36 3.41
C GLU A 134 13.07 -12.95 3.37
N TYR A 135 12.57 -12.53 2.21
CA TYR A 135 11.93 -11.22 2.01
C TYR A 135 10.58 -11.14 2.71
N VAL A 136 9.77 -12.20 2.62
CA VAL A 136 8.53 -12.35 3.40
C VAL A 136 8.83 -12.32 4.91
N ASP A 137 9.82 -13.08 5.37
CA ASP A 137 10.18 -13.11 6.79
C ASP A 137 10.69 -11.74 7.28
N HIS A 138 11.45 -11.01 6.46
CA HIS A 138 11.87 -9.64 6.77
C HIS A 138 10.66 -8.70 6.88
N THR A 139 9.79 -8.70 5.86
CA THR A 139 8.58 -7.88 5.82
C THR A 139 7.69 -8.12 7.03
N LEU A 140 7.46 -9.39 7.41
CA LEU A 140 6.65 -9.73 8.58
C LEU A 140 7.28 -9.25 9.90
N ARG A 141 8.61 -9.29 10.04
CA ARG A 141 9.30 -8.73 11.22
C ARG A 141 9.12 -7.22 11.32
N VAL A 142 9.23 -6.51 10.19
CA VAL A 142 8.97 -5.07 10.13
C VAL A 142 7.53 -4.78 10.51
N CYS A 143 6.56 -5.44 9.87
CA CYS A 143 5.13 -5.26 10.13
C CYS A 143 4.77 -5.45 11.60
N LYS A 144 5.27 -6.53 12.22
CA LYS A 144 5.07 -6.80 13.65
C LYS A 144 5.60 -5.66 14.53
N THR A 145 6.77 -5.12 14.20
CA THR A 145 7.38 -4.01 14.93
C THR A 145 6.59 -2.71 14.72
N THR A 146 6.15 -2.43 13.50
CA THR A 146 5.36 -1.24 13.16
C THR A 146 4.03 -1.22 13.90
N ILE A 147 3.26 -2.30 13.86
CA ILE A 147 1.96 -2.35 14.55
C ILE A 147 2.11 -2.24 16.07
N LYS A 148 3.15 -2.84 16.65
CA LYS A 148 3.41 -2.73 18.10
C LYS A 148 3.70 -1.29 18.54
N ASN A 149 4.32 -0.49 17.67
CA ASN A 149 4.75 0.87 17.97
C ASN A 149 3.86 1.96 17.35
N LYS A 150 2.75 1.58 16.70
CA LYS A 150 1.85 2.55 16.05
C LYS A 150 1.16 3.44 17.10
N LYS A 151 0.92 4.70 16.73
CA LYS A 151 0.04 5.59 17.51
C LYS A 151 -1.43 5.26 17.21
N ASN A 152 -2.32 5.55 18.16
CA ASN A 152 -3.76 5.48 17.95
C ASN A 152 -4.29 6.85 17.51
N ASN A 153 -4.02 7.22 16.26
CA ASN A 153 -4.36 8.52 15.66
C ASN A 153 -5.30 8.37 14.45
N GLY A 154 -5.99 7.23 14.33
CA GLY A 154 -6.93 6.94 13.23
C GLY A 154 -6.27 6.53 11.90
N GLN A 155 -4.93 6.54 11.80
CA GLN A 155 -4.24 6.04 10.62
C GLN A 155 -4.51 4.54 10.41
N ILE A 156 -4.75 4.17 9.17
CA ILE A 156 -4.93 2.78 8.75
C ILE A 156 -3.59 2.27 8.23
N TRP A 157 -2.96 1.39 9.00
CA TRP A 157 -1.77 0.68 8.54
C TRP A 157 -2.18 -0.44 7.58
N ILE A 158 -1.59 -0.46 6.40
CA ILE A 158 -1.83 -1.47 5.37
C ILE A 158 -0.76 -2.56 5.48
N GLY A 159 -1.17 -3.82 5.48
CA GLY A 159 -0.26 -4.97 5.53
C GLY A 159 0.21 -5.36 4.12
N PRO A 160 1.50 -5.22 3.79
CA PRO A 160 2.04 -5.59 2.48
C PRO A 160 2.24 -7.11 2.40
N ILE A 161 1.42 -7.75 1.58
CA ILE A 161 1.51 -9.17 1.25
C ILE A 161 2.65 -9.36 0.26
N GLN A 162 3.64 -10.16 0.66
CA GLN A 162 4.80 -10.52 -0.14
C GLN A 162 4.81 -12.02 -0.42
N GLY A 163 5.69 -12.47 -1.31
CA GLY A 163 5.80 -13.88 -1.71
C GLY A 163 5.71 -14.11 -3.22
N SER A 164 5.26 -13.11 -3.99
CA SER A 164 5.27 -13.15 -5.47
C SER A 164 4.62 -14.42 -6.04
N GLU A 165 5.23 -15.03 -7.05
CA GLU A 165 4.83 -16.26 -7.75
C GLU A 165 4.81 -17.53 -6.89
N HIS A 166 5.04 -17.43 -5.57
CA HIS A 166 5.05 -18.56 -4.63
C HIS A 166 3.78 -18.55 -3.76
N PRO A 167 2.69 -19.24 -4.13
CA PRO A 167 1.37 -19.10 -3.49
C PRO A 167 1.36 -19.45 -1.99
N GLU A 168 2.21 -20.36 -1.55
CA GLU A 168 2.37 -20.71 -0.14
C GLU A 168 2.99 -19.59 0.69
N LEU A 169 3.88 -18.79 0.07
CA LEU A 169 4.46 -17.61 0.71
C LEU A 169 3.45 -16.47 0.77
N VAL A 170 2.67 -16.26 -0.30
CA VAL A 170 1.53 -15.32 -0.32
C VAL A 170 0.52 -15.69 0.77
N LYS A 171 0.15 -16.97 0.88
CA LYS A 171 -0.73 -17.48 1.94
C LYS A 171 -0.15 -17.23 3.34
N LYS A 172 1.13 -17.55 3.55
CA LYS A 172 1.81 -17.32 4.83
C LYS A 172 1.80 -15.83 5.19
N SER A 173 2.22 -14.97 4.26
CA SER A 173 2.28 -13.52 4.46
C SER A 173 0.89 -12.96 4.81
N THR A 174 -0.13 -13.34 4.04
CA THR A 174 -1.53 -12.93 4.28
C THR A 174 -2.02 -13.32 5.67
N ASN A 175 -1.87 -14.59 6.05
CA ASN A 175 -2.35 -15.10 7.34
C ASN A 175 -1.65 -14.43 8.52
N GLU A 176 -0.33 -14.20 8.44
CA GLU A 176 0.41 -13.55 9.51
C GLU A 176 0.01 -12.07 9.65
N LEU A 177 -0.21 -11.35 8.56
CA LEU A 177 -0.69 -9.95 8.61
C LEU A 177 -2.10 -9.85 9.22
N ILE A 178 -3.00 -10.78 8.90
CA ILE A 178 -4.33 -10.84 9.53
C ILE A 178 -4.21 -11.10 11.04
N LYS A 179 -3.38 -12.06 11.45
CA LYS A 179 -3.13 -12.36 12.88
C LYS A 179 -2.55 -11.16 13.63
N MET A 180 -1.76 -10.31 12.96
CA MET A 180 -1.23 -9.07 13.52
C MET A 180 -2.28 -7.96 13.66
N GLY A 181 -3.48 -8.13 13.09
CA GLY A 181 -4.59 -7.18 13.20
C GLY A 181 -4.59 -6.08 12.13
N TYR A 182 -3.92 -6.28 11.00
CA TYR A 182 -4.03 -5.36 9.86
C TYR A 182 -5.46 -5.37 9.30
N GLN A 183 -6.04 -4.18 9.16
CA GLN A 183 -7.44 -3.99 8.73
C GLN A 183 -7.59 -3.74 7.22
N MET A 184 -6.47 -3.57 6.53
CA MET A 184 -6.37 -3.45 5.08
C MET A 184 -5.06 -4.10 4.66
N LEU A 185 -5.05 -4.78 3.51
CA LEU A 185 -3.88 -5.44 2.97
C LEU A 185 -3.59 -4.95 1.56
N ALA A 186 -2.34 -5.04 1.14
CA ALA A 186 -1.94 -4.75 -0.22
C ALA A 186 -1.09 -5.88 -0.80
N LEU A 187 -1.39 -6.32 -2.02
CA LEU A 187 -0.57 -7.30 -2.71
C LEU A 187 0.64 -6.60 -3.34
N GLY A 188 1.84 -6.96 -2.89
CA GLY A 188 3.11 -6.40 -3.33
C GLY A 188 3.65 -7.05 -4.60
N SER A 189 4.59 -6.35 -5.24
CA SER A 189 5.26 -6.72 -6.49
C SER A 189 4.37 -6.99 -7.73
N PRO A 190 3.17 -6.39 -7.94
CA PRO A 190 2.41 -6.67 -9.17
C PRO A 190 3.02 -6.00 -10.41
N VAL A 191 3.80 -4.93 -10.22
CA VAL A 191 4.32 -4.06 -11.29
C VAL A 191 5.11 -4.85 -12.33
N GLU A 192 6.13 -5.59 -11.89
CA GLU A 192 7.00 -6.35 -12.82
C GLU A 192 6.24 -7.43 -13.60
N PHE A 193 5.18 -8.02 -13.02
CA PHE A 193 4.31 -8.97 -13.73
C PHE A 193 3.46 -8.28 -14.80
N MET A 194 2.92 -7.09 -14.51
CA MET A 194 2.15 -6.33 -15.48
C MET A 194 3.04 -5.80 -16.61
N GLU A 195 4.26 -5.34 -16.31
CA GLU A 195 5.24 -4.91 -17.30
C GLU A 195 5.71 -6.08 -18.19
N SER A 196 5.78 -7.29 -17.61
CA SER A 196 6.12 -8.52 -18.34
C SER A 196 4.93 -9.22 -18.98
N TYR A 197 3.71 -8.65 -18.91
CA TYR A 197 2.47 -9.23 -19.43
C TYR A 197 2.11 -10.62 -18.85
N GLU A 198 2.64 -10.94 -17.66
CA GLU A 198 2.42 -12.20 -16.93
C GLU A 198 1.09 -12.19 -16.15
N TYR A 199 -0.01 -11.89 -16.84
CA TYR A 199 -1.34 -11.73 -16.23
C TYR A 199 -1.87 -13.02 -15.61
N LYS A 200 -1.45 -14.19 -16.10
CA LYS A 200 -1.79 -15.48 -15.49
C LYS A 200 -1.21 -15.58 -14.08
N LEU A 201 0.09 -15.31 -13.92
CA LEU A 201 0.76 -15.35 -12.63
C LEU A 201 0.20 -14.27 -11.70
N LEU A 202 -0.07 -13.07 -12.22
CA LEU A 202 -0.75 -12.00 -11.47
C LEU A 202 -2.11 -12.48 -10.93
N ALA A 203 -2.92 -13.13 -11.75
CA ALA A 203 -4.20 -13.68 -11.32
C ALA A 203 -4.03 -14.77 -10.24
N GLU A 204 -3.03 -15.65 -10.38
CA GLU A 204 -2.71 -16.67 -9.38
C GLU A 204 -2.30 -16.05 -8.04
N MET A 205 -1.50 -14.97 -8.05
CA MET A 205 -1.13 -14.21 -6.86
C MET A 205 -2.36 -13.59 -6.18
N ILE A 206 -3.24 -12.95 -6.96
CA ILE A 206 -4.49 -12.35 -6.45
C ILE A 206 -5.38 -13.41 -5.83
N ILE A 207 -5.56 -14.56 -6.50
CA ILE A 207 -6.36 -15.68 -6.00
C ILE A 207 -5.76 -16.24 -4.70
N ALA A 208 -4.43 -16.43 -4.65
CA ALA A 208 -3.74 -16.92 -3.47
C ALA A 208 -3.95 -15.99 -2.26
N ALA A 209 -3.87 -14.68 -2.46
CA ALA A 209 -4.18 -13.70 -1.41
C ALA A 209 -5.67 -13.76 -1.03
N LYS A 210 -6.59 -13.57 -1.99
CA LYS A 210 -8.04 -13.49 -1.77
C LYS A 210 -8.63 -14.71 -1.09
N LYS A 211 -8.13 -15.92 -1.35
CA LYS A 211 -8.56 -17.16 -0.66
C LYS A 211 -8.33 -17.14 0.85
N ASN A 212 -7.42 -16.29 1.34
CA ASN A 212 -7.05 -16.20 2.75
C ASN A 212 -7.50 -14.88 3.40
N ILE A 213 -8.02 -13.91 2.64
CA ILE A 213 -8.46 -12.61 3.15
C ILE A 213 -9.95 -12.65 3.49
N PRO A 214 -10.35 -12.36 4.75
CA PRO A 214 -11.74 -12.14 5.11
C PRO A 214 -12.42 -11.09 4.23
N THR A 215 -13.69 -11.30 3.89
CA THR A 215 -14.49 -10.35 3.09
C THR A 215 -14.71 -9.00 3.78
N SER A 216 -14.32 -8.82 5.04
CA SER A 216 -14.32 -7.52 5.72
C SER A 216 -13.03 -6.70 5.55
N ILE A 217 -11.96 -7.29 5.00
CA ILE A 217 -10.66 -6.63 4.84
C ILE A 217 -10.47 -6.20 3.38
N PRO A 218 -10.29 -4.90 3.07
CA PRO A 218 -9.95 -4.40 1.73
C PRO A 218 -8.59 -4.92 1.24
N LEU A 219 -8.48 -5.12 -0.07
CA LEU A 219 -7.25 -5.50 -0.74
C LEU A 219 -6.90 -4.41 -1.77
N HIS A 220 -5.70 -3.85 -1.65
CA HIS A 220 -5.11 -2.97 -2.64
C HIS A 220 -4.16 -3.77 -3.54
N LEU A 221 -4.19 -3.54 -4.86
CA LEU A 221 -3.25 -4.13 -5.80
C LEU A 221 -2.22 -3.05 -6.18
N PHE A 222 -1.00 -3.15 -5.66
CA PHE A 222 0.00 -2.10 -5.86
C PHE A 222 0.40 -1.93 -7.32
N GLY A 223 0.44 -0.69 -7.80
CA GLY A 223 0.93 -0.35 -9.12
C GLY A 223 0.04 -0.79 -10.29
N ALA A 224 -1.14 -1.36 -10.02
CA ALA A 224 -2.13 -1.66 -11.05
C ALA A 224 -2.82 -0.37 -11.52
N GLY A 225 -2.10 0.37 -12.37
CA GLY A 225 -2.51 1.69 -12.88
C GLY A 225 -3.07 1.68 -14.29
N HIS A 226 -2.88 0.59 -15.04
CA HIS A 226 -3.34 0.51 -16.43
C HIS A 226 -4.80 0.03 -16.48
N PRO A 227 -5.71 0.69 -17.23
CA PRO A 227 -7.11 0.27 -17.33
C PRO A 227 -7.29 -1.18 -17.79
N LEU A 228 -6.32 -1.76 -18.50
CA LEU A 228 -6.35 -3.16 -18.94
C LEU A 228 -6.49 -4.17 -17.79
N THR A 229 -6.01 -3.83 -16.59
CA THR A 229 -6.08 -4.71 -15.40
C THR A 229 -7.30 -4.42 -14.52
N ILE A 230 -8.17 -3.50 -14.95
CA ILE A 230 -9.40 -3.09 -14.26
C ILE A 230 -10.57 -3.48 -15.18
N PRO A 231 -11.47 -4.38 -14.74
CA PRO A 231 -12.57 -4.87 -15.57
C PRO A 231 -13.58 -3.78 -15.94
#